data_AF-A0A938GQQ5-F1
#
_entry.id   AF-A0A938GQQ5-F1
#
_cell.length_a   1.000
_cell.length_b   1.000
_cell.length_c   1.000
_cell.angle_alpha   90.00
_cell.angle_beta   90.00
_cell.angle_gamma   90.00
#
_symmetry.space_group_name_H-M   'P 1'
#
loop_
_entity.id
_entity.type
_entity.pdbx_description
1 polymer ?
#
loop_
_entity_poly.entity_id
_entity_poly.type
_entity_poly.pdbx_seq_one_letter_code
_entity_poly.pdbx_strand_id
1 'polypeptide(L)'
;MRRIARHFLGVAVVFGAGFAFFWEGRNVWIEQRHDEVIQAAAGRYGVHPALIKAVVWRESRFDAFARGGKGEVGLMQLMPGTAAEWAAAEAVDISNPGAMTDPELNTRAGTWYLKKLYRRYLSTDNPLAYTLADYNAGRGNVLRWAKGEGATNSAQFLAQITYPGTRDYVQSVSQRFRHYFAKADRVLENN
;
A
#
# COMPACT_ATOMS: atom_id res chain seq x y z
N MET A 1 43.74 -19.27 -37.02
CA MET A 1 42.57 -19.89 -36.35
C MET A 1 41.91 -18.88 -35.41
N ARG A 2 40.91 -18.11 -35.90
CA ARG A 2 40.14 -17.11 -35.12
C ARG A 2 38.70 -17.02 -35.65
N ARG A 3 37.84 -18.00 -35.40
CA ARG A 3 36.43 -17.94 -35.89
C ARG A 3 35.34 -18.56 -35.00
N ILE A 4 35.59 -18.84 -33.71
CA ILE A 4 34.56 -19.49 -32.85
C ILE A 4 34.01 -18.59 -31.71
N ALA A 5 34.59 -17.41 -31.45
CA ALA A 5 34.18 -16.58 -30.30
C ALA A 5 32.95 -15.66 -30.51
N ARG A 6 32.19 -15.79 -31.60
CA ARG A 6 31.08 -14.86 -31.90
C ARG A 6 29.65 -15.40 -31.71
N HIS A 7 29.47 -16.69 -31.39
CA HIS A 7 28.13 -17.29 -31.29
C HIS A 7 27.60 -17.47 -29.86
N PHE A 8 28.43 -17.27 -28.82
CA PHE A 8 27.98 -17.36 -27.42
C PHE A 8 27.46 -16.03 -26.83
N LEU A 9 27.77 -14.90 -27.45
CA LEU A 9 27.34 -13.58 -26.97
C LEU A 9 25.87 -13.25 -27.35
N GLY A 10 25.36 -13.80 -28.46
CA GLY A 10 23.99 -13.56 -28.91
C GLY A 10 22.92 -14.31 -28.10
N VAL A 11 23.21 -15.54 -27.66
CA VAL A 11 22.26 -16.38 -26.92
C VAL A 11 22.03 -15.87 -25.49
N ALA A 12 23.08 -15.39 -24.80
CA ALA A 12 22.96 -14.83 -23.46
C ALA A 12 22.13 -13.53 -23.40
N VAL A 13 22.18 -12.70 -24.46
CA VAL A 13 21.39 -11.46 -24.56
C VAL A 13 19.90 -11.75 -24.81
N VAL A 14 19.57 -12.78 -25.59
CA VAL A 14 18.18 -13.19 -25.84
C VAL A 14 17.52 -13.77 -24.59
N PHE A 15 18.25 -14.56 -23.78
CA PHE A 15 17.73 -15.03 -22.49
C PHE A 15 17.63 -13.90 -21.45
N GLY A 16 18.58 -12.96 -21.40
CA GLY A 16 18.51 -11.80 -20.49
C GLY A 16 17.38 -10.83 -20.82
N ALA A 17 17.16 -10.52 -22.11
CA ALA A 17 16.06 -9.68 -22.57
C ALA A 17 14.71 -10.37 -22.41
N GLY A 18 14.60 -11.66 -22.75
CA GLY A 18 13.40 -12.46 -22.53
C GLY A 18 13.04 -12.62 -21.04
N PHE A 19 14.05 -12.80 -20.17
CA PHE A 19 13.88 -12.82 -18.71
C PHE A 19 13.46 -11.46 -18.16
N ALA A 20 14.08 -10.37 -18.60
CA ALA A 20 13.70 -9.01 -18.21
C ALA A 20 12.27 -8.67 -18.66
N PHE A 21 11.90 -9.01 -19.90
CA PHE A 21 10.56 -8.77 -20.43
C PHE A 21 9.49 -9.61 -19.72
N PHE A 22 9.80 -10.88 -19.43
CA PHE A 22 8.96 -11.75 -18.60
C PHE A 22 8.82 -11.23 -17.16
N TRP A 23 9.92 -10.74 -16.57
CA TRP A 23 9.94 -10.17 -15.22
C TRP A 23 9.14 -8.86 -15.13
N GLU A 24 9.32 -7.95 -16.10
CA GLU A 24 8.59 -6.69 -16.23
C GLU A 24 7.08 -6.96 -16.41
N GLY A 25 6.71 -7.84 -17.34
CA GLY A 25 5.32 -8.20 -17.60
C GLY A 25 4.64 -8.86 -16.40
N ARG A 26 5.35 -9.72 -15.66
CA ARG A 26 4.83 -10.34 -14.44
C ARG A 26 4.58 -9.30 -13.34
N ASN A 27 5.47 -8.32 -13.17
CA ASN A 27 5.29 -7.28 -12.15
C ASN A 27 4.08 -6.39 -12.47
N VAL A 28 3.89 -6.03 -13.75
CA VAL A 28 2.70 -5.26 -14.18
C VAL A 28 1.41 -6.04 -13.89
N TRP A 29 1.36 -7.33 -14.24
CA TRP A 29 0.18 -8.16 -13.96
C TRP A 29 -0.11 -8.27 -12.46
N ILE A 30 0.90 -8.49 -11.62
CA ILE A 30 0.73 -8.56 -10.16
C ILE A 30 0.15 -7.25 -9.60
N GLU A 31 0.62 -6.10 -10.10
CA GLU A 31 0.12 -4.80 -9.66
C GLU A 31 -1.31 -4.51 -10.15
N GLN A 32 -1.75 -5.10 -11.27
CA GLN A 32 -3.06 -4.83 -11.86
C GLN A 32 -4.17 -5.80 -11.42
N ARG A 33 -3.82 -7.01 -10.97
CA ARG A 33 -4.80 -8.08 -10.67
C ARG A 33 -5.88 -7.73 -9.63
N HIS A 34 -5.63 -6.70 -8.82
CA HIS A 34 -6.56 -6.24 -7.77
C HIS A 34 -7.12 -4.84 -8.06
N ASP A 35 -6.96 -4.32 -9.27
CA ASP A 35 -7.40 -2.96 -9.60
C ASP A 35 -8.93 -2.81 -9.45
N GLU A 36 -9.72 -3.81 -9.83
CA GLU A 36 -11.19 -3.76 -9.67
C GLU A 36 -11.61 -3.60 -8.20
N VAL A 37 -11.08 -4.43 -7.29
CA VAL A 37 -11.41 -4.35 -5.86
C VAL A 37 -10.87 -3.06 -5.22
N ILE A 38 -9.72 -2.55 -5.69
CA ILE A 38 -9.16 -1.27 -5.27
C ILE A 38 -10.07 -0.11 -5.71
N GLN A 39 -10.55 -0.12 -6.95
CA GLN A 39 -11.45 0.91 -7.48
C GLN A 39 -12.82 0.87 -6.77
N ALA A 40 -13.35 -0.32 -6.52
CA ALA A 40 -14.60 -0.49 -5.77
C ALA A 40 -14.49 0.07 -4.34
N ALA A 41 -13.41 -0.26 -3.62
CA ALA A 41 -13.17 0.27 -2.28
C ALA A 41 -12.92 1.79 -2.29
N ALA A 42 -12.18 2.30 -3.30
CA ALA A 42 -11.95 3.72 -3.51
C ALA A 42 -13.27 4.51 -3.63
N GLY A 43 -14.15 4.06 -4.52
CA GLY A 43 -15.46 4.65 -4.74
C GLY A 43 -16.33 4.61 -3.48
N ARG A 44 -16.34 3.48 -2.76
CA ARG A 44 -17.15 3.31 -1.54
C ARG A 44 -16.75 4.26 -0.40
N TYR A 45 -15.46 4.46 -0.18
CA TYR A 45 -14.96 5.16 1.01
C TYR A 45 -14.35 6.55 0.72
N GLY A 46 -14.33 6.98 -0.53
CA GLY A 46 -13.79 8.28 -0.92
C GLY A 46 -12.31 8.40 -0.60
N VAL A 47 -11.53 7.41 -1.01
CA VAL A 47 -10.07 7.36 -0.92
C VAL A 47 -9.52 7.15 -2.32
N HIS A 48 -8.49 7.91 -2.70
CA HIS A 48 -7.94 7.81 -4.05
C HIS A 48 -7.38 6.39 -4.31
N PRO A 49 -7.72 5.73 -5.45
CA PRO A 49 -7.30 4.34 -5.72
C PRO A 49 -5.78 4.19 -5.74
N ALA A 50 -5.04 5.19 -6.24
CA ALA A 50 -3.58 5.18 -6.21
C ALA A 50 -2.98 5.11 -4.78
N LEU A 51 -3.65 5.68 -3.78
CA LEU A 51 -3.19 5.60 -2.39
C LEU A 51 -3.44 4.20 -1.83
N ILE A 52 -4.62 3.62 -2.06
CA ILE A 52 -4.94 2.25 -1.66
C ILE A 52 -3.94 1.28 -2.29
N LYS A 53 -3.68 1.42 -3.59
CA LYS A 53 -2.69 0.62 -4.32
C LYS A 53 -1.28 0.75 -3.75
N ALA A 54 -0.89 1.95 -3.32
CA ALA A 54 0.41 2.20 -2.67
C ALA A 54 0.53 1.52 -1.31
N VAL A 55 -0.56 1.49 -0.52
CA VAL A 55 -0.62 0.75 0.75
C VAL A 55 -0.54 -0.76 0.49
N VAL A 56 -1.36 -1.31 -0.42
CA VAL A 56 -1.32 -2.74 -0.79
C VAL A 56 0.08 -3.17 -1.26
N TRP A 57 0.74 -2.33 -2.07
CA TRP A 57 2.11 -2.56 -2.51
C TRP A 57 3.08 -2.67 -1.32
N ARG A 58 2.94 -1.81 -0.31
CA ARG A 58 3.84 -1.80 0.84
C ARG A 58 3.54 -2.94 1.81
N GLU A 59 2.28 -3.27 2.00
CA GLU A 59 1.82 -4.22 3.00
C GLU A 59 2.03 -5.67 2.58
N SER A 60 1.56 -6.05 1.39
CA SER A 60 1.57 -7.47 0.99
C SER A 60 2.24 -7.75 -0.35
N ARG A 61 2.72 -6.71 -1.05
CA ARG A 61 3.16 -6.82 -2.45
C ARG A 61 2.07 -7.47 -3.32
N PHE A 62 0.82 -7.08 -3.07
CA PHE A 62 -0.38 -7.59 -3.73
C PHE A 62 -0.73 -9.05 -3.42
N ASP A 63 -0.05 -9.72 -2.48
CA ASP A 63 -0.44 -11.06 -2.03
C ASP A 63 -1.67 -10.99 -1.09
N ALA A 64 -2.77 -11.61 -1.52
CA ALA A 64 -4.01 -11.66 -0.75
C ALA A 64 -3.96 -12.67 0.40
N PHE A 65 -3.01 -13.61 0.37
CA PHE A 65 -2.84 -14.63 1.40
C PHE A 65 -1.72 -14.29 2.39
N ALA A 66 -1.09 -13.12 2.26
CA ALA A 66 -0.02 -12.68 3.13
C ALA A 66 -0.45 -12.67 4.60
N ARG A 67 0.41 -13.23 5.46
CA ARG A 67 0.24 -13.24 6.92
C ARG A 67 1.51 -12.71 7.56
N GLY A 68 1.41 -11.60 8.26
CA GLY A 68 2.53 -11.00 8.97
C GLY A 68 2.73 -11.59 10.37
N GLY A 69 3.90 -11.30 10.95
CA GLY A 69 4.34 -11.93 12.20
C GLY A 69 3.58 -11.51 13.44
N LYS A 70 2.78 -10.42 13.39
CA LYS A 70 1.95 -9.95 14.51
C LYS A 70 0.48 -10.37 14.36
N GLY A 71 0.16 -11.13 13.32
CA GLY A 71 -1.19 -11.62 13.03
C GLY A 71 -1.97 -10.77 12.02
N GLU A 72 -1.32 -9.82 11.35
CA GLU A 72 -1.87 -9.05 10.24
C GLU A 72 -2.11 -9.93 8.99
N VAL A 73 -3.21 -9.70 8.27
CA VAL A 73 -3.66 -10.58 7.16
C VAL A 73 -4.05 -9.80 5.90
N GLY A 74 -3.74 -10.37 4.74
CA GLY A 74 -4.28 -10.01 3.43
C GLY A 74 -3.62 -8.80 2.78
N LEU A 75 -4.28 -8.26 1.75
CA LEU A 75 -3.74 -7.22 0.87
C LEU A 75 -3.24 -5.97 1.59
N MET A 76 -3.99 -5.53 2.61
CA MET A 76 -3.70 -4.33 3.38
C MET A 76 -3.23 -4.65 4.80
N GLN A 77 -2.82 -5.91 5.04
CA GLN A 77 -2.26 -6.41 6.31
C GLN A 77 -3.02 -5.91 7.54
N LEU A 78 -4.28 -6.32 7.66
CA LEU A 78 -5.15 -5.89 8.75
C LEU A 78 -5.00 -6.78 9.98
N MET A 79 -4.90 -6.12 11.14
CA MET A 79 -5.03 -6.80 12.43
C MET A 79 -6.48 -7.27 12.64
N PRO A 80 -6.72 -8.40 13.34
CA PRO A 80 -8.06 -8.91 13.60
C PRO A 80 -8.99 -7.90 14.26
N GLY A 81 -8.49 -7.10 15.22
CA GLY A 81 -9.27 -6.06 15.88
C GLY A 81 -9.71 -4.94 14.93
N THR A 82 -8.88 -4.57 13.96
CA THR A 82 -9.22 -3.58 12.93
C THR A 82 -10.28 -4.12 11.97
N ALA A 83 -10.15 -5.38 11.54
CA ALA A 83 -11.14 -6.04 10.70
C ALA A 83 -12.50 -6.17 11.41
N ALA A 84 -12.50 -6.54 12.69
CA ALA A 84 -13.71 -6.62 13.51
C ALA A 84 -14.40 -5.26 13.69
N GLU A 85 -13.63 -4.19 13.85
CA GLU A 85 -14.19 -2.84 13.95
C GLU A 85 -14.89 -2.41 12.66
N TRP A 86 -14.27 -2.67 11.50
CA TRP A 86 -14.91 -2.43 10.20
C TRP A 86 -16.17 -3.28 10.01
N ALA A 87 -16.09 -4.57 10.32
CA ALA A 87 -17.20 -5.51 10.18
C ALA A 87 -18.41 -5.06 11.01
N ALA A 88 -18.19 -4.63 12.25
CA ALA A 88 -19.22 -4.06 13.09
C ALA A 88 -19.80 -2.75 12.52
N ALA A 89 -18.94 -1.85 12.04
CA ALA A 89 -19.36 -0.55 11.50
C ALA A 89 -20.16 -0.67 10.20
N GLU A 90 -19.87 -1.66 9.37
CA GLU A 90 -20.47 -1.84 8.04
C GLU A 90 -21.48 -2.99 8.00
N ALA A 91 -21.77 -3.62 9.14
CA ALA A 91 -22.65 -4.79 9.28
C ALA A 91 -22.28 -5.95 8.33
N VAL A 92 -20.99 -6.27 8.24
CA VAL A 92 -20.44 -7.34 7.41
C VAL A 92 -20.09 -8.55 8.28
N ASP A 93 -20.52 -9.75 7.88
CA ASP A 93 -20.08 -10.99 8.53
C ASP A 93 -18.66 -11.38 8.08
N ILE A 94 -17.77 -11.53 9.05
CA ILE A 94 -16.39 -12.00 8.86
C ILE A 94 -16.07 -13.21 9.75
N SER A 95 -17.09 -13.95 10.19
CA SER A 95 -16.95 -15.14 11.04
C SER A 95 -16.16 -16.27 10.37
N ASN A 96 -16.14 -16.30 9.04
CA ASN A 96 -15.28 -17.20 8.28
C ASN A 96 -13.78 -16.89 8.53
N PRO A 97 -12.97 -17.86 9.00
CA PRO A 97 -11.52 -17.66 9.21
C PRO A 97 -10.73 -17.18 7.98
N GLY A 98 -11.24 -17.44 6.77
CA GLY A 98 -10.66 -17.00 5.51
C GLY A 98 -11.10 -15.60 5.05
N ALA A 99 -11.99 -14.92 5.77
CA ALA A 99 -12.59 -13.65 5.32
C ALA A 99 -11.54 -12.57 5.01
N MET A 100 -10.48 -12.46 5.82
CA MET A 100 -9.45 -11.44 5.60
C MET A 100 -8.40 -11.80 4.55
N THR A 101 -8.45 -13.02 3.98
CA THR A 101 -7.70 -13.37 2.77
C THR A 101 -8.49 -13.14 1.49
N ASP A 102 -9.77 -12.79 1.59
CA ASP A 102 -10.56 -12.32 0.46
C ASP A 102 -10.11 -10.91 0.04
N PRO A 103 -9.68 -10.70 -1.22
CA PRO A 103 -9.21 -9.39 -1.70
C PRO A 103 -10.22 -8.26 -1.55
N GLU A 104 -11.51 -8.53 -1.77
CA GLU A 104 -12.55 -7.51 -1.70
C GLU A 104 -12.80 -7.08 -0.27
N LEU A 105 -13.05 -8.04 0.64
CA LEU A 105 -13.29 -7.76 2.05
C LEU A 105 -12.09 -7.06 2.69
N ASN A 106 -10.87 -7.56 2.45
CA ASN A 106 -9.66 -6.98 3.02
C ASN A 106 -9.41 -5.55 2.52
N THR A 107 -9.55 -5.31 1.20
CA THR A 107 -9.35 -3.97 0.62
C THR A 107 -10.42 -2.99 1.09
N ARG A 108 -11.68 -3.43 1.22
CA ARG A 108 -12.75 -2.60 1.78
C ARG A 108 -12.48 -2.24 3.23
N ALA A 109 -12.14 -3.23 4.06
CA ALA A 109 -11.82 -3.02 5.47
C ALA A 109 -10.63 -2.07 5.66
N GLY A 110 -9.57 -2.27 4.87
CA GLY A 110 -8.35 -1.45 4.99
C GLY A 110 -8.55 -0.04 4.48
N THR A 111 -9.32 0.14 3.41
CA THR A 111 -9.66 1.47 2.88
C THR A 111 -10.56 2.24 3.85
N TRP A 112 -11.56 1.56 4.44
CA TRP A 112 -12.40 2.16 5.49
C TRP A 112 -11.54 2.61 6.68
N TYR A 113 -10.63 1.75 7.14
CA TYR A 113 -9.75 2.07 8.26
C TYR A 113 -8.83 3.25 7.91
N LEU A 114 -8.23 3.25 6.72
CA LEU A 114 -7.39 4.35 6.24
C LEU A 114 -8.17 5.68 6.21
N LYS A 115 -9.41 5.69 5.71
CA LYS A 115 -10.27 6.88 5.71
C LYS A 115 -10.59 7.35 7.12
N LYS A 116 -10.90 6.42 8.03
CA LYS A 116 -11.16 6.72 9.44
C LYS A 116 -9.95 7.36 10.11
N LEU A 117 -8.74 6.84 9.86
CA LEU A 117 -7.50 7.43 10.36
C LEU A 117 -7.29 8.83 9.77
N TYR A 118 -7.47 9.00 8.47
CA TYR A 118 -7.31 10.29 7.78
C TYR A 118 -8.14 11.41 8.40
N ARG A 119 -9.40 11.12 8.76
CA ARG A 119 -10.29 12.09 9.43
C ARG A 119 -9.74 12.62 10.76
N ARG A 120 -8.87 11.88 11.45
CA ARG A 120 -8.29 12.32 12.73
C ARG A 120 -7.26 13.44 12.57
N TYR A 121 -6.66 13.57 11.40
CA TYR A 121 -5.49 14.40 11.18
C TYR A 121 -5.74 15.56 10.21
N LEU A 122 -7.01 15.89 9.93
CA LEU A 122 -7.38 16.97 9.01
C LEU A 122 -6.88 18.36 9.42
N SER A 123 -6.54 18.55 10.70
CA SER A 123 -6.01 19.81 11.23
C SER A 123 -4.50 19.95 11.06
N THR A 124 -3.80 18.97 10.50
CA THR A 124 -2.35 19.05 10.23
C THR A 124 -2.08 19.54 8.82
N ASP A 125 -0.89 20.07 8.58
CA ASP A 125 -0.43 20.53 7.26
C ASP A 125 -0.35 19.41 6.21
N ASN A 126 -0.16 18.16 6.64
CA ASN A 126 -0.15 16.97 5.81
C ASN A 126 -0.82 15.80 6.52
N PRO A 127 -2.17 15.69 6.46
CA PRO A 127 -2.91 14.63 7.13
C PRO A 127 -2.47 13.22 6.73
N LEU A 128 -1.96 13.04 5.51
CA LEU A 128 -1.54 11.73 5.00
C LEU A 128 -0.32 11.18 5.76
N ALA A 129 0.65 12.02 6.11
CA ALA A 129 1.85 11.57 6.84
C ALA A 129 1.49 10.96 8.20
N TYR A 130 0.61 11.62 8.96
CA TYR A 130 0.12 11.14 10.25
C TYR A 130 -0.74 9.88 10.10
N THR A 131 -1.59 9.86 9.06
CA THR A 131 -2.45 8.71 8.74
C THR A 131 -1.64 7.45 8.50
N LEU A 132 -0.59 7.53 7.66
CA LEU A 132 0.27 6.39 7.34
C LEU A 132 1.09 5.94 8.56
N ALA A 133 1.53 6.87 9.41
CA ALA A 133 2.19 6.54 10.66
C ALA A 133 1.25 5.85 11.66
N ASP A 134 -0.02 6.29 11.76
CA ASP A 134 -1.04 5.66 12.60
C ASP A 134 -1.41 4.27 12.06
N TYR A 135 -1.50 4.13 10.74
CA TYR A 135 -1.77 2.83 10.09
C TYR A 135 -0.67 1.80 10.42
N ASN A 136 0.60 2.21 10.32
CA ASN A 136 1.75 1.31 10.51
C ASN A 136 2.11 1.06 11.98
N ALA A 137 2.06 2.10 12.82
CA ALA A 137 2.58 2.05 14.19
C ALA A 137 1.51 2.27 15.27
N GLY A 138 0.29 2.59 14.89
CA GLY A 138 -0.82 2.83 15.81
C GLY A 138 -0.78 4.19 16.50
N ARG A 139 -1.98 4.68 16.85
CA ARG A 139 -2.24 5.99 17.44
C ARG A 139 -1.38 6.32 18.66
N GLY A 140 -1.12 5.34 19.53
CA GLY A 140 -0.31 5.56 20.73
C GLY A 140 1.09 6.08 20.41
N ASN A 141 1.70 5.61 19.32
CA ASN A 141 3.01 6.10 18.87
C ASN A 141 2.89 7.46 18.18
N VAL A 142 1.86 7.66 17.35
CA VAL A 142 1.62 8.97 16.72
C VAL A 142 1.45 10.07 17.77
N LEU A 143 0.69 9.84 18.85
CA LEU A 143 0.53 10.80 19.94
C LEU A 143 1.85 11.09 20.70
N ARG A 144 2.81 10.16 20.69
CA ARG A 144 4.14 10.40 21.26
C ARG A 144 5.00 11.26 20.36
N TRP A 145 4.91 11.08 19.04
CA TRP A 145 5.69 11.81 18.04
C TRP A 145 5.06 13.15 17.61
N ALA A 146 3.75 13.32 17.80
CA ALA A 146 3.00 14.54 17.47
C ALA A 146 2.96 15.51 18.67
N LYS A 147 4.12 15.88 19.20
CA LYS A 147 4.27 16.82 20.33
C LYS A 147 4.88 18.14 19.88
N GLY A 148 4.57 19.21 20.63
CA GLY A 148 5.03 20.57 20.31
C GLY A 148 4.58 20.97 18.91
N GLU A 149 5.51 21.50 18.11
CA GLU A 149 5.26 21.84 16.70
C GLU A 149 4.80 20.62 15.87
N GLY A 150 5.27 19.41 16.21
CA GLY A 150 4.88 18.17 15.53
C GLY A 150 3.39 17.83 15.66
N ALA A 151 2.63 18.52 16.52
CA ALA A 151 1.18 18.34 16.60
C ALA A 151 0.47 18.71 15.29
N THR A 152 0.99 19.69 14.53
CA THR A 152 0.39 20.15 13.27
C THR A 152 1.39 20.36 12.13
N ASN A 153 2.70 20.34 12.40
CA ASN A 153 3.77 20.43 11.42
C ASN A 153 4.33 19.04 11.10
N SER A 154 4.06 18.56 9.90
CA SER A 154 4.45 17.22 9.44
C SER A 154 5.96 17.02 9.32
N ALA A 155 6.73 18.06 8.99
CA ALA A 155 8.19 17.95 8.93
C ALA A 155 8.76 17.66 10.33
N GLN A 156 8.27 18.38 11.34
CA GLN A 156 8.65 18.14 12.73
C GLN A 156 8.15 16.79 13.25
N PHE A 157 6.91 16.42 12.92
CA PHE A 157 6.37 15.11 13.25
C PHE A 157 7.23 13.96 12.69
N LEU A 158 7.57 14.03 11.39
CA LEU A 158 8.39 13.00 10.73
C LEU A 158 9.79 12.91 11.35
N ALA A 159 10.39 14.04 11.74
CA ALA A 159 11.67 14.07 12.45
C ALA A 159 11.57 13.44 13.86
N GLN A 160 10.42 13.54 14.52
CA GLN A 160 10.15 12.95 15.84
C GLN A 160 9.85 11.45 15.82
N ILE A 161 9.57 10.84 14.66
CA ILE A 161 9.30 9.40 14.57
C ILE A 161 10.54 8.61 14.99
N THR A 162 10.47 7.94 16.14
CA THR A 162 11.59 7.18 16.68
C THR A 162 11.80 5.85 15.96
N TYR A 163 10.77 5.28 15.33
CA TYR A 163 10.86 4.01 14.61
C TYR A 163 11.31 4.22 13.15
N PRO A 164 12.54 3.79 12.77
CA PRO A 164 13.03 3.99 11.41
C PRO A 164 12.16 3.28 10.36
N GLY A 165 11.63 2.10 10.68
CA GLY A 165 10.73 1.36 9.79
C GLY A 165 9.42 2.11 9.50
N THR A 166 8.89 2.87 10.46
CA THR A 166 7.70 3.70 10.25
C THR A 166 8.00 4.93 9.40
N ARG A 167 9.17 5.56 9.58
CA ARG A 167 9.61 6.63 8.66
C ARG A 167 9.71 6.13 7.23
N ASP A 168 10.36 4.99 7.02
CA ASP A 168 10.47 4.36 5.70
C ASP A 168 9.09 3.99 5.13
N TYR A 169 8.18 3.47 5.97
CA TYR A 169 6.82 3.19 5.56
C TYR A 169 6.11 4.44 5.03
N VAL A 170 6.11 5.54 5.79
CA VAL A 170 5.45 6.79 5.39
C VAL A 170 6.05 7.33 4.09
N GLN A 171 7.38 7.35 3.99
CA GLN A 171 8.08 7.86 2.81
C GLN A 171 7.81 6.99 1.57
N SER A 172 7.96 5.66 1.69
CA SER A 172 7.82 4.74 0.56
C SER A 172 6.38 4.67 0.04
N VAL A 173 5.38 4.66 0.93
CA VAL A 173 3.96 4.72 0.51
C VAL A 173 3.64 6.06 -0.14
N SER A 174 4.12 7.18 0.43
CA SER A 174 3.89 8.51 -0.15
C SER A 174 4.51 8.65 -1.54
N GLN A 175 5.72 8.11 -1.74
CA GLN A 175 6.39 8.10 -3.05
C GLN A 175 5.64 7.21 -4.04
N ARG A 176 5.24 6.01 -3.61
CA ARG A 176 4.50 5.06 -4.45
C ARG A 176 3.12 5.60 -4.83
N PHE A 177 2.45 6.31 -3.92
CA PHE A 177 1.20 7.00 -4.19
C PHE A 177 1.37 8.02 -5.31
N ARG A 178 2.36 8.93 -5.22
CA ARG A 178 2.65 9.90 -6.30
C ARG A 178 2.92 9.23 -7.64
N HIS A 179 3.65 8.11 -7.63
CA HIS A 179 3.92 7.34 -8.84
C HIS A 179 2.64 6.78 -9.48
N TYR A 180 1.78 6.11 -8.70
CA TYR A 180 0.52 5.57 -9.22
C TYR A 180 -0.48 6.66 -9.62
N PHE A 181 -0.49 7.78 -8.89
CA PHE A 181 -1.32 8.94 -9.21
C PHE A 181 -0.97 9.49 -10.59
N ALA A 182 0.31 9.81 -10.83
CA ALA A 182 0.77 10.31 -12.12
C ALA A 182 0.54 9.31 -13.29
N LYS A 183 0.59 7.99 -13.01
CA LYS A 183 0.27 6.97 -14.01
C LYS A 183 -1.22 6.97 -14.36
N ALA A 184 -2.10 7.13 -13.38
CA ALA A 184 -3.54 7.19 -13.60
C ALA A 184 -3.94 8.43 -14.41
N ASP A 185 -3.39 9.60 -14.09
CA ASP A 185 -3.68 10.85 -14.81
C ASP A 185 -3.28 10.75 -16.28
N ARG A 186 -2.09 10.21 -16.58
CA ARG A 186 -1.65 9.99 -17.98
C ARG A 186 -2.56 9.07 -18.77
N VAL A 187 -3.23 8.11 -18.13
CA VAL A 187 -4.19 7.25 -18.84
C VAL A 187 -5.45 8.03 -19.20
N LEU A 188 -5.87 8.99 -18.36
CA LEU A 188 -7.02 9.84 -18.65
C LEU A 188 -6.73 10.88 -19.73
N GLU A 189 -5.50 11.39 -19.83
CA GLU A 189 -5.10 12.36 -20.88
C GLU A 189 -5.00 11.74 -22.28
N ASN A 190 -4.81 10.42 -22.38
CA ASN A 190 -4.56 9.73 -23.65
C ASN A 190 -5.80 8.99 -24.19
N ASN A 191 -6.96 9.10 -23.54
CA ASN A 191 -8.24 8.52 -23.94
C ASN A 191 -9.29 9.63 -24.18
#